data_AF-A0AA88VBF9-F1
#
_entry.id   AF-A0AA88VBF9-F1
#
_cell.length_a   1.000
_cell.length_b   1.000
_cell.length_c   1.000
_cell.angle_alpha   90.00
_cell.angle_beta   90.00
_cell.angle_gamma   90.00
#
_symmetry.space_group_name_H-M   'P 1'
#
loop_
_entity.id
_entity.type
_entity.pdbx_description
1 polymer ?
#
loop_
_entity_poly.entity_id
_entity_poly.type
_entity_poly.pdbx_seq_one_letter_code
_entity_poly.pdbx_strand_id
1 'polypeptide(L)'
;MYRVAGPSEVLAITRSFIQDIKLAKKKFVYPGQKCIRVDISPVNYTFDVQAMSAEKLSFVLPAVFTIGPRVDDHEIMLKYAKLISSHDKLSSHVQELVKGETRVLAASMTMEEIFKGTKEFKQEVFNKVQLELDQFGLQIYNANVKQLVDVPGHDYFSYLGQKNQMGAANQAKVDVAEARMKGEIGAKERDGLTVQNAAKIDAETKIRSTQRQGEGKKEEVRVKTEVHIFENQREAEVVEANTELAKKKALWSQSAKLAEVEAAKTVAIREAELQREVEKKNALTRTEKLKAKNLSKASVEYDIKRGRGLDFKTYDAIIYVNDYIM
;
A
#
# COMPACT_ATOMS: atom_id res chain seq x y z
N MET A 1 31.88 38.83 89.63
CA MET A 1 30.81 39.47 88.82
C MET A 1 30.10 38.39 88.02
N TYR A 2 28.77 38.34 88.03
CA TYR A 2 28.03 37.38 87.21
C TYR A 2 28.00 37.84 85.75
N ARG A 3 28.35 36.96 84.81
CA ARG A 3 28.33 37.25 83.37
C ARG A 3 27.50 36.20 82.64
N VAL A 4 26.74 36.68 81.66
CA VAL A 4 25.89 35.89 80.77
C VAL A 4 26.28 36.23 79.34
N ALA A 5 26.43 35.20 78.50
CA ALA A 5 26.67 35.36 77.07
C ALA A 5 25.35 35.47 76.30
N GLY A 6 25.38 36.15 75.14
CA GLY A 6 24.25 36.19 74.22
C GLY A 6 23.87 34.82 73.62
N PRO A 7 22.76 34.75 72.86
CA PRO A 7 22.28 33.51 72.25
C PRO A 7 23.33 32.81 71.40
N SER A 8 24.05 33.58 70.56
CA SER A 8 25.12 33.08 69.68
C SER A 8 26.53 33.33 70.24
N GLU A 9 26.68 33.49 71.55
CA GLU A 9 27.97 33.72 72.18
C GLU A 9 28.25 32.69 73.28
N VAL A 10 29.52 32.41 73.57
CA VAL A 10 29.96 31.61 74.71
C VAL A 10 31.05 32.34 75.49
N LEU A 11 31.04 32.22 76.81
CA LEU A 11 32.10 32.78 77.65
C LEU A 11 33.27 31.81 77.71
N ALA A 12 34.42 32.24 77.21
CA ALA A 12 35.70 31.60 77.45
C ALA A 12 36.33 32.21 78.71
N ILE A 13 36.48 31.39 79.75
CA ILE A 13 37.03 31.82 81.04
C ILE A 13 38.36 31.13 81.28
N THR A 14 39.37 31.93 81.60
CA THR A 14 40.76 31.51 81.79
C THR A 14 41.34 32.07 83.08
N ARG A 15 42.48 31.52 83.52
CA ARG A 15 43.23 31.88 84.75
C ARG A 15 42.55 31.42 86.05
N SER A 16 43.22 31.70 87.17
CA SER A 16 42.90 31.37 88.57
C SER A 16 41.95 30.18 88.78
N PHE A 17 42.51 29.05 89.21
CA PHE A 17 41.84 27.74 89.42
C PHE A 17 41.32 27.05 88.14
N ILE A 18 41.72 27.53 86.95
CA ILE A 18 41.45 26.89 85.66
C ILE A 18 42.79 26.76 84.93
N GLN A 19 43.22 25.53 84.63
CA GLN A 19 44.50 25.26 83.98
C GLN A 19 44.50 25.60 82.48
N ASP A 20 43.33 25.56 81.84
CA ASP A 20 43.19 25.74 80.39
C ASP A 20 42.09 26.77 80.08
N ILE A 21 41.05 26.39 79.34
CA ILE A 21 39.88 27.25 79.06
C ILE A 21 38.62 26.54 79.54
N LYS A 22 37.71 27.25 80.22
CA LYS A 22 36.37 26.74 80.55
C LYS A 22 35.31 27.53 79.80
N LEU A 23 34.53 26.83 78.98
CA LEU A 23 33.43 27.40 78.21
C LEU A 23 32.12 27.32 78.99
N ALA A 24 31.38 28.43 79.04
CA ALA A 24 30.08 28.48 79.72
C ALA A 24 29.16 29.55 79.11
N LYS A 25 27.85 29.29 79.08
CA LYS A 25 26.83 30.30 78.71
C LYS A 25 26.59 31.33 79.82
N LYS A 26 26.62 30.87 81.08
CA LYS A 26 26.41 31.70 82.28
C LYS A 26 27.36 31.25 83.37
N LYS A 27 28.13 32.17 83.95
CA LYS A 27 29.07 31.83 85.04
C LYS A 27 29.44 33.03 85.89
N PHE A 28 29.66 32.79 87.18
CA PHE A 28 30.26 33.76 88.08
C PHE A 28 31.76 33.84 87.84
N VAL A 29 32.25 35.02 87.46
CA VAL A 29 33.68 35.27 87.24
C VAL A 29 34.30 35.79 88.53
N TYR A 30 35.27 35.04 89.06
CA TYR A 30 35.97 35.37 90.30
C TYR A 30 37.12 36.36 90.07
N PRO A 31 37.53 37.13 91.10
CA PRO A 31 38.73 37.97 91.02
C PRO A 31 39.96 37.16 90.57
N GLY A 32 40.67 37.66 89.55
CA GLY A 32 41.81 36.97 88.93
C GLY A 32 41.49 36.10 87.72
N GLN A 33 40.22 35.86 87.40
CA GLN A 33 39.81 35.18 86.17
C GLN A 33 39.63 36.19 85.01
N LYS A 34 40.11 35.83 83.82
CA LYS A 34 39.81 36.57 82.58
C LYS A 34 38.63 35.92 81.87
N CYS A 35 37.74 36.74 81.32
CA CYS A 35 36.55 36.28 80.62
C CYS A 35 36.44 37.00 79.27
N ILE A 36 36.41 36.24 78.19
CA ILE A 36 36.29 36.68 76.80
C ILE A 36 34.98 36.11 76.24
N ARG A 37 34.26 36.88 75.42
CA ARG A 37 33.09 36.41 74.68
C ARG A 37 33.53 35.92 73.31
N VAL A 38 33.13 34.71 72.96
CA VAL A 38 33.40 34.07 71.67
C VAL A 38 32.10 33.95 70.91
N ASP A 39 32.03 34.52 69.71
CA ASP A 39 30.90 34.37 68.80
C ASP A 39 30.94 32.97 68.17
N ILE A 40 29.79 32.31 68.11
CA ILE A 40 29.64 30.97 67.51
C ILE A 40 28.75 30.98 66.26
N SER A 41 28.36 32.16 65.79
CA SER A 41 27.60 32.33 64.56
C SER A 41 28.41 31.86 63.34
N PRO A 42 27.83 31.05 62.44
CA PRO A 42 28.47 30.73 61.17
C PRO A 42 28.71 31.99 60.34
N VAL A 43 29.85 32.02 59.66
CA VAL A 43 30.28 33.13 58.80
C VAL A 43 30.34 32.66 57.36
N ASN A 44 29.88 33.51 56.44
CA ASN A 44 29.97 33.26 55.01
C ASN A 44 31.32 33.75 54.48
N TYR A 45 32.12 32.82 53.96
CA TYR A 45 33.40 33.09 53.32
C TYR A 45 33.23 33.00 51.82
N THR A 46 33.43 34.12 51.14
CA THR A 46 33.50 34.20 49.68
C THR A 46 34.95 34.13 49.24
N PHE A 47 35.24 33.28 48.27
CA PHE A 47 36.60 33.12 47.77
C PHE A 47 36.58 32.85 46.27
N ASP A 48 37.52 33.49 45.60
CA ASP A 48 37.85 33.23 44.21
C ASP A 48 39.18 32.48 44.21
N VAL A 49 39.12 31.17 43.98
CA VAL A 49 40.32 30.34 43.89
C VAL A 49 40.82 30.40 42.46
N GLN A 50 41.92 31.12 42.24
CA GLN A 50 42.70 30.95 41.03
C GLN A 50 43.52 29.66 41.16
N ALA A 51 43.29 28.74 40.23
CA ALA A 51 43.94 27.43 40.19
C ALA A 51 44.36 27.07 38.76
N MET A 52 45.18 26.04 38.64
CA MET A 52 45.67 25.51 37.38
C MET A 52 45.34 24.03 37.32
N SER A 53 44.79 23.56 36.20
CA SER A 53 44.50 22.13 35.97
C SER A 53 45.79 21.34 35.69
N ALA A 54 45.69 20.01 35.65
CA ALA A 54 46.79 19.13 35.24
C ALA A 54 47.34 19.46 33.83
N GLU A 55 46.49 20.02 32.96
CA GLU A 55 46.82 20.44 31.58
C GLU A 55 47.42 21.84 31.51
N LYS A 56 47.70 22.47 32.66
CA LYS A 56 48.23 23.83 32.80
C LYS A 56 47.26 24.94 32.33
N LEU A 57 45.97 24.65 32.29
CA LEU A 57 44.95 25.65 32.02
C LEU A 57 44.59 26.37 33.32
N SER A 58 44.67 27.70 33.30
CA SER A 58 44.34 28.53 34.46
C SER A 58 42.87 28.88 34.47
N PHE A 59 42.22 28.73 35.63
CA PHE A 59 40.82 29.07 35.82
C PHE A 59 40.57 29.69 37.20
N VAL A 60 39.41 30.34 37.33
CA VAL A 60 38.91 30.89 38.60
C VAL A 60 37.70 30.09 39.03
N LEU A 61 37.72 29.61 40.27
CA LEU A 61 36.60 28.95 40.92
C LEU A 61 36.01 29.88 41.99
N PRO A 62 34.92 30.58 41.66
CA PRO A 62 34.18 31.36 42.64
C PRO A 62 33.29 30.45 43.48
N ALA A 63 33.48 30.48 44.80
CA ALA A 63 32.67 29.70 45.70
C ALA A 63 32.46 30.39 47.05
N VAL A 64 31.41 29.95 47.74
CA VAL A 64 30.94 30.52 49.00
C VAL A 64 30.72 29.38 49.98
N PHE A 65 31.46 29.40 51.08
CA PHE A 65 31.32 28.42 52.17
C PHE A 65 30.75 29.13 53.39
N THR A 66 29.73 28.54 54.01
CA THR A 66 29.25 28.94 55.32
C THR A 66 29.97 28.07 56.35
N ILE A 67 30.89 28.65 57.10
CA ILE A 67 31.76 27.93 58.04
C ILE A 67 31.51 28.47 59.45
N GLY A 68 31.37 27.59 60.44
CA GLY A 68 31.20 27.98 61.82
C GLY A 68 31.78 26.93 62.77
N PRO A 69 31.90 27.25 64.07
CA PRO A 69 32.36 26.28 65.05
C PRO A 69 31.31 25.19 65.28
N ARG A 70 31.76 23.95 65.48
CA ARG A 70 30.88 22.85 65.87
C ARG A 70 30.50 22.98 67.34
N VAL A 71 29.21 23.10 67.62
CA VAL A 71 28.69 23.35 68.98
C VAL A 71 28.37 22.06 69.75
N ASP A 72 28.28 20.92 69.05
CA ASP A 72 27.85 19.64 69.61
C ASP A 72 28.90 18.99 70.54
N ASP A 73 30.18 19.33 70.36
CA ASP A 73 31.29 18.74 71.10
C ASP A 73 32.08 19.82 71.87
N HIS A 74 32.23 19.60 73.17
CA HIS A 74 32.94 20.50 74.06
C HIS A 74 34.44 20.59 73.73
N GLU A 75 35.08 19.49 73.32
CA GLU A 75 36.50 19.47 73.00
C GLU A 75 36.80 20.26 71.71
N ILE A 76 35.94 20.11 70.71
CA ILE A 76 36.04 20.82 69.44
C ILE A 76 35.83 22.32 69.65
N MET A 77 34.85 22.69 70.47
CA MET A 77 34.61 24.09 70.85
C MET A 77 35.79 24.71 71.59
N LEU A 78 36.50 23.93 72.42
CA LEU A 78 37.74 24.38 73.08
C LEU A 78 38.86 24.65 72.09
N LYS A 79 39.04 23.81 71.05
CA LYS A 79 40.01 24.06 69.97
C LYS A 79 39.73 25.38 69.26
N TYR A 80 38.47 25.61 68.88
CA TYR A 80 38.04 26.87 68.25
C TYR A 80 38.31 28.09 69.14
N ALA A 81 37.94 28.01 70.42
CA ALA A 81 38.17 29.09 71.38
C ALA A 81 39.67 29.40 71.56
N LYS A 82 40.54 28.39 71.51
CA LYS A 82 42.00 28.59 71.64
C LYS A 82 42.65 29.16 70.38
N LEU A 83 42.33 28.59 69.22
CA LEU A 83 43.09 28.79 67.99
C LEU A 83 42.54 29.92 67.12
N ILE A 84 41.24 30.20 67.19
CA ILE A 84 40.59 31.15 66.26
C ILE A 84 40.05 32.38 66.99
N SER A 85 39.47 32.24 68.19
CA SER A 85 38.75 33.36 68.84
C SER A 85 39.61 34.58 69.23
N SER A 86 40.93 34.41 69.32
CA SER A 86 41.88 35.47 69.68
C SER A 86 42.48 36.20 68.47
N HIS A 87 42.34 35.64 67.27
CA HIS A 87 42.83 36.23 66.04
C HIS A 87 41.69 36.97 65.32
N ASP A 88 42.04 38.07 64.66
CA ASP A 88 41.12 39.08 64.16
C ASP A 88 39.98 38.50 63.29
N LYS A 89 38.83 39.17 63.35
CA LYS A 89 37.47 38.72 62.98
C LYS A 89 37.23 38.42 61.49
N LEU A 90 38.28 38.28 60.68
CA LEU A 90 38.22 38.00 59.25
C LEU A 90 39.36 37.03 58.93
N SER A 91 39.16 35.75 59.25
CA SER A 91 40.19 34.71 59.22
C SER A 91 40.76 34.48 57.80
N SER A 92 41.73 35.31 57.41
CA SER A 92 42.58 35.10 56.24
C SER A 92 43.17 33.69 56.24
N HIS A 93 43.45 33.14 57.43
CA HIS A 93 43.95 31.79 57.61
C HIS A 93 42.99 30.71 57.08
N VAL A 94 41.69 30.79 57.42
CA VAL A 94 40.69 29.86 56.88
C VAL A 94 40.57 30.05 55.37
N GLN A 95 40.62 31.29 54.90
CA GLN A 95 40.54 31.59 53.48
C GLN A 95 41.75 31.06 52.69
N GLU A 96 42.96 31.16 53.24
CA GLU A 96 44.20 30.64 52.65
C GLU A 96 44.23 29.12 52.66
N LEU A 97 43.77 28.49 53.74
CA LEU A 97 43.67 27.03 53.86
C LEU A 97 42.73 26.46 52.79
N VAL A 98 41.52 27.01 52.69
CA VAL A 98 40.52 26.58 51.69
C VAL A 98 41.06 26.78 50.28
N LYS A 99 41.66 27.94 49.99
CA LYS A 99 42.27 28.23 48.69
C LYS A 99 43.42 27.27 48.37
N GLY A 100 44.28 26.97 49.35
CA GLY A 100 45.41 26.06 49.21
C GLY A 100 44.95 24.67 48.83
N GLU A 101 44.04 24.08 49.60
CA GLU A 101 43.58 22.71 49.38
C GLU A 101 42.82 22.56 48.06
N THR A 102 41.99 23.56 47.72
CA THR A 102 41.28 23.59 46.44
C THR A 102 42.25 23.66 45.25
N ARG A 103 43.37 24.38 45.36
CA ARG A 103 44.39 24.44 44.29
C ARG A 103 45.11 23.10 44.10
N VAL A 104 45.42 22.41 45.18
CA VAL A 104 46.10 21.09 45.10
C VAL A 104 45.20 20.09 44.37
N LEU A 105 43.91 20.07 44.72
CA LEU A 105 42.91 19.24 44.04
C LEU A 105 42.75 19.58 42.56
N ALA A 106 42.64 20.87 42.25
CA ALA A 106 42.55 21.34 40.88
C ALA A 106 43.77 20.91 40.04
N ALA A 107 44.98 20.95 40.62
CA ALA A 107 46.21 20.57 39.93
C ALA A 107 46.28 19.07 39.57
N SER A 108 45.57 18.21 40.29
CA SER A 108 45.54 16.76 40.03
C SER A 108 44.53 16.33 38.96
N MET A 109 43.60 17.20 38.57
CA MET A 109 42.50 16.85 37.64
C MET A 109 42.63 17.55 36.30
N THR A 110 42.10 16.92 35.24
CA THR A 110 41.99 17.55 33.92
C THR A 110 40.87 18.59 33.90
N MET A 111 40.92 19.50 32.93
CA MET A 111 39.93 20.56 32.81
C MET A 111 38.52 20.01 32.57
N GLU A 112 38.45 18.96 31.73
CA GLU A 112 37.22 18.28 31.38
C GLU A 112 36.61 17.53 32.57
N GLU A 113 37.44 16.91 33.41
CA GLU A 113 36.99 16.25 34.65
C GLU A 113 36.45 17.27 35.67
N ILE A 114 37.11 18.42 35.84
CA ILE A 114 36.62 19.47 36.75
C ILE A 114 35.27 20.02 36.24
N PHE A 115 35.14 20.17 34.92
CA PHE A 115 33.91 20.68 34.29
C PHE A 115 32.76 19.65 34.29
N LYS A 116 33.03 18.39 33.96
CA LYS A 116 32.04 17.31 33.87
C LYS A 116 31.69 16.71 35.23
N GLY A 117 32.70 16.57 36.09
CA GLY A 117 32.66 16.01 37.43
C GLY A 117 32.42 17.04 38.52
N THR A 118 31.74 18.17 38.24
CA THR A 118 31.57 19.25 39.23
C THR A 118 30.91 18.77 40.53
N LYS A 119 30.18 17.64 40.54
CA LYS A 119 29.65 17.05 41.78
C LYS A 119 30.70 16.28 42.58
N GLU A 120 31.50 15.46 41.92
CA GLU A 120 32.57 14.66 42.54
C GLU A 120 33.69 15.57 43.03
N PHE A 121 34.11 16.52 42.20
CA PHE A 121 35.06 17.56 42.58
C PHE A 121 34.58 18.37 43.79
N LYS A 122 33.30 18.77 43.85
CA LYS A 122 32.72 19.47 45.01
C LYS A 122 32.81 18.61 46.27
N GLN A 123 32.51 17.32 46.19
CA GLN A 123 32.59 16.41 47.33
C GLN A 123 34.04 16.21 47.79
N GLU A 124 34.98 16.07 46.87
CA GLU A 124 36.38 15.89 47.21
C GLU A 124 36.98 17.15 47.85
N VAL A 125 36.70 18.33 47.29
CA VAL A 125 37.07 19.62 47.91
C VAL A 125 36.42 19.75 49.28
N PHE A 126 35.14 19.43 49.41
CA PHE A 126 34.44 19.49 50.69
C PHE A 126 35.10 18.58 51.74
N ASN A 127 35.39 17.33 51.39
CA ASN A 127 35.98 16.36 52.32
C ASN A 127 37.37 16.77 52.77
N LYS A 128 38.24 17.18 51.83
CA LYS A 128 39.61 17.60 52.18
C LYS A 128 39.62 18.88 53.00
N VAL A 129 38.82 19.87 52.61
CA VAL A 129 38.70 21.12 53.37
C VAL A 129 38.10 20.86 54.76
N GLN A 130 37.11 19.97 54.90
CA GLN A 130 36.52 19.65 56.20
C GLN A 130 37.54 18.99 57.15
N LEU A 131 38.39 18.08 56.65
CA LEU A 131 39.44 17.44 57.45
C LEU A 131 40.44 18.45 58.03
N GLU A 132 40.80 19.46 57.25
CA GLU A 132 41.68 20.55 57.70
C GLU A 132 40.96 21.48 58.69
N LEU A 133 39.69 21.81 58.44
CA LEU A 133 38.88 22.65 59.33
C LEU A 133 38.59 21.99 60.69
N ASP A 134 38.49 20.66 60.75
CA ASP A 134 38.28 19.91 61.99
C ASP A 134 39.43 20.10 62.99
N GLN A 135 40.66 20.37 62.51
CA GLN A 135 41.81 20.67 63.38
C GLN A 135 41.61 21.98 64.16
N PHE A 136 40.90 22.94 63.57
CA PHE A 136 40.56 24.23 64.17
C PHE A 136 39.18 24.23 64.87
N GLY A 137 38.49 23.09 64.84
CA GLY A 137 37.14 22.93 65.38
C GLY A 137 36.05 23.65 64.60
N LEU A 138 36.25 23.80 63.28
CA LEU A 138 35.33 24.41 62.35
C LEU A 138 34.60 23.34 61.53
N GLN A 139 33.37 23.64 61.13
CA GLN A 139 32.56 22.81 60.27
C GLN A 139 31.94 23.65 59.14
N ILE A 140 31.90 23.05 57.96
CA ILE A 140 31.19 23.60 56.81
C ILE A 140 29.71 23.26 56.96
N TYR A 141 28.87 24.28 57.09
CA TYR A 141 27.41 24.15 57.11
C TYR A 141 26.82 24.12 55.71
N ASN A 142 27.40 24.91 54.80
CA ASN A 142 26.95 25.00 53.42
C ASN A 142 28.12 25.32 52.50
N ALA A 143 28.05 24.81 51.28
CA ALA A 143 29.03 25.00 50.23
C ALA A 143 28.30 25.30 48.92
N ASN A 144 28.41 26.54 48.44
CA ASN A 144 27.91 26.92 47.13
C ASN A 144 29.07 27.23 46.19
N VAL A 145 29.34 26.29 45.29
CA VAL A 145 30.35 26.44 44.25
C VAL A 145 29.67 26.86 42.95
N LYS A 146 30.01 28.07 42.47
CA LYS A 146 29.48 28.63 41.22
C LYS A 146 30.20 28.01 40.01
N GLN A 147 29.76 28.39 38.82
CA GLN A 147 30.40 27.98 37.57
C GLN A 147 31.83 28.53 37.49
N LEU A 148 32.72 27.72 36.91
CA LEU A 148 34.10 28.10 36.65
C LEU A 148 34.15 29.29 35.68
N VAL A 149 35.10 30.20 35.90
CA VAL A 149 35.30 31.40 35.08
C VAL A 149 36.72 31.40 34.56
N ASP A 150 36.92 31.87 33.32
CA ASP A 150 38.24 32.03 32.75
C ASP A 150 39.04 33.10 33.52
N VAL A 151 40.35 32.93 33.60
CA VAL A 151 41.25 34.01 34.04
C VAL A 151 41.27 35.10 32.96
N PRO A 152 41.30 36.41 33.32
CA PRO A 152 41.40 37.48 32.33
C PRO A 152 42.54 37.26 31.34
N GLY A 153 42.22 37.19 30.05
CA GLY A 153 43.17 36.90 28.96
C GLY A 153 43.07 35.49 28.36
N HIS A 154 42.24 34.62 28.93
CA HIS A 154 41.89 33.32 28.35
C HIS A 154 40.39 33.23 28.09
N ASP A 155 40.00 32.58 26.99
CA ASP A 155 38.59 32.42 26.58
C ASP A 155 38.20 30.93 26.46
N TYR A 156 38.83 30.05 27.24
CA TYR A 156 38.67 28.61 27.09
C TYR A 156 37.23 28.16 27.37
N PHE A 157 36.60 28.63 28.46
CA PHE A 157 35.22 28.24 28.76
C PHE A 157 34.21 28.82 27.79
N SER A 158 34.47 30.02 27.27
CA SER A 158 33.64 30.62 26.22
C SER A 158 33.62 29.74 24.97
N TYR A 159 34.80 29.33 24.47
CA TYR A 159 34.90 28.44 23.31
C TYR A 159 34.41 27.03 23.60
N LEU A 160 34.66 26.49 24.80
CA LEU A 160 34.17 25.17 25.19
C LEU A 160 32.64 25.15 25.27
N GLY A 161 32.03 26.18 25.85
CA GLY A 161 30.58 26.35 25.89
C GLY A 161 29.98 26.42 24.47
N GLN A 162 30.60 27.21 23.59
CA GLN A 162 30.19 27.30 22.19
C GLN A 162 30.34 25.97 21.44
N LYS A 163 31.47 25.25 21.62
CA LYS A 163 31.73 23.92 21.04
C LYS A 163 30.68 22.91 21.50
N ASN A 164 30.33 22.91 22.80
CA ASN A 164 29.32 22.00 23.35
C ASN A 164 27.92 22.30 22.79
N GLN A 165 27.54 23.58 22.69
CA GLN A 165 26.27 23.99 22.09
C GLN A 165 26.20 23.61 20.60
N MET A 166 27.26 23.88 19.84
CA MET A 166 27.36 23.51 18.43
C MET A 166 27.37 21.98 18.25
N GLY A 167 28.05 21.24 19.13
CA GLY A 167 28.08 19.79 19.13
C GLY A 167 26.68 19.20 19.36
N ALA A 168 25.96 19.68 20.37
CA ALA A 168 24.59 19.25 20.64
C ALA A 168 23.64 19.61 19.47
N ALA A 169 23.76 20.81 18.91
CA ALA A 169 22.96 21.23 17.76
C ALA A 169 23.26 20.40 16.51
N ASN A 170 24.53 20.07 16.25
CA ASN A 170 24.93 19.23 15.13
C ASN A 170 24.46 17.79 15.33
N GLN A 171 24.59 17.23 16.53
CA GLN A 171 24.06 15.89 16.82
C GLN A 171 22.55 15.84 16.57
N ALA A 172 21.80 16.82 17.09
CA ALA A 172 20.36 16.91 16.83
C ALA A 172 20.04 17.03 15.33
N LYS A 173 20.86 17.76 14.55
CA LYS A 173 20.70 17.83 13.08
C LYS A 173 20.96 16.48 12.41
N VAL A 174 21.97 15.73 12.87
CA VAL A 174 22.25 14.37 12.36
C VAL A 174 21.06 13.46 12.67
N ASP A 175 20.57 13.46 13.90
CA ASP A 175 19.44 12.61 14.32
C ASP A 175 18.17 12.93 13.52
N VAL A 176 17.89 14.21 13.28
CA VAL A 176 16.76 14.65 12.43
C VAL A 176 16.95 14.23 10.97
N ALA A 177 18.17 14.35 10.43
CA ALA A 177 18.47 13.95 9.06
C ALA A 177 18.32 12.42 8.88
N GLU A 178 18.80 11.63 9.85
CA GLU A 178 18.68 10.17 9.85
C GLU A 178 17.21 9.73 9.98
N ALA A 179 16.45 10.36 10.89
CA ALA A 179 15.02 10.11 11.05
C ALA A 179 14.25 10.44 9.77
N ARG A 180 14.58 11.56 9.12
CA ARG A 180 13.98 11.96 7.84
C ARG A 180 14.33 10.98 6.71
N MET A 181 15.60 10.59 6.60
CA MET A 181 16.04 9.60 5.60
C MET A 181 15.28 8.27 5.77
N LYS A 182 15.17 7.77 7.01
CA LYS A 182 14.41 6.56 7.31
C LYS A 182 12.92 6.71 6.98
N GLY A 183 12.34 7.88 7.28
CA GLY A 183 10.96 8.21 6.93
C GLY A 183 10.71 8.24 5.42
N GLU A 184 11.60 8.89 4.65
CA GLU A 184 11.50 8.98 3.19
C GLU A 184 11.69 7.62 2.51
N ILE A 185 12.62 6.78 2.98
CA ILE A 185 12.80 5.41 2.50
C ILE A 185 11.54 4.59 2.75
N GLY A 186 11.01 4.62 3.98
CA GLY A 186 9.78 3.90 4.32
C GLY A 186 8.54 4.39 3.57
N ALA A 187 8.48 5.68 3.20
CA ALA A 187 7.43 6.21 2.34
C ALA A 187 7.56 5.67 0.90
N LYS A 188 8.75 5.77 0.30
CA LYS A 188 9.00 5.26 -1.07
C LYS A 188 8.81 3.76 -1.19
N GLU A 189 9.19 2.99 -0.17
CA GLU A 189 8.99 1.55 -0.15
C GLU A 189 7.49 1.19 -0.15
N ARG A 190 6.68 1.90 0.64
CA ARG A 190 5.22 1.74 0.62
C ARG A 190 4.61 2.14 -0.72
N ASP A 191 5.06 3.25 -1.30
CA ASP A 191 4.59 3.68 -2.62
C ASP A 191 4.96 2.66 -3.70
N GLY A 192 6.21 2.18 -3.71
CA GLY A 192 6.70 1.14 -4.61
C GLY A 192 5.91 -0.16 -4.50
N LEU A 193 5.62 -0.61 -3.28
CA LEU A 193 4.79 -1.78 -3.03
C LEU A 193 3.34 -1.57 -3.51
N THR A 194 2.79 -0.37 -3.32
CA THR A 194 1.44 -0.02 -3.78
C THR A 194 1.37 -0.05 -5.31
N VAL A 195 2.36 0.51 -6.00
CA VAL A 195 2.45 0.48 -7.48
C VAL A 195 2.63 -0.95 -7.98
N GLN A 196 3.49 -1.76 -7.36
CA GLN A 196 3.66 -3.17 -7.73
C GLN A 196 2.38 -3.98 -7.53
N ASN A 197 1.69 -3.78 -6.40
CA ASN A 197 0.41 -4.45 -6.14
C ASN A 197 -0.66 -4.02 -7.15
N ALA A 198 -0.76 -2.73 -7.48
CA ALA A 198 -1.67 -2.23 -8.50
C ALA A 198 -1.36 -2.86 -9.88
N ALA A 199 -0.08 -2.92 -10.27
CA ALA A 199 0.33 -3.55 -11.52
C ALA A 199 0.03 -5.06 -11.55
N LYS A 200 0.22 -5.76 -10.42
CA LYS A 200 -0.13 -7.18 -10.29
C LYS A 200 -1.64 -7.39 -10.43
N ILE A 201 -2.45 -6.57 -9.77
CA ILE A 201 -3.92 -6.62 -9.87
C ILE A 201 -4.37 -6.33 -11.30
N ASP A 202 -3.79 -5.33 -11.98
CA ASP A 202 -4.12 -5.01 -13.37
C ASP A 202 -3.77 -6.17 -14.33
N ALA A 203 -2.59 -6.76 -14.16
CA ALA A 203 -2.17 -7.93 -14.92
C ALA A 203 -3.11 -9.13 -14.70
N GLU A 204 -3.44 -9.44 -13.44
CA GLU A 204 -4.41 -10.50 -13.10
C GLU A 204 -5.80 -10.21 -13.67
N THR A 205 -6.25 -8.94 -13.61
CA THR A 205 -7.53 -8.51 -14.17
C THR A 205 -7.56 -8.68 -15.69
N LYS A 206 -6.47 -8.32 -16.38
CA LYS A 206 -6.34 -8.48 -17.83
C LYS A 206 -6.32 -9.94 -18.24
N ILE A 207 -5.58 -10.80 -17.53
CA ILE A 207 -5.59 -12.25 -17.75
C ILE A 207 -7.01 -12.80 -17.58
N ARG A 208 -7.69 -12.46 -16.48
CA ARG A 208 -9.04 -12.93 -16.19
C ARG A 208 -10.06 -12.45 -17.22
N SER A 209 -9.95 -11.21 -17.69
CA SER A 209 -10.81 -10.66 -18.75
C SER A 209 -10.58 -11.37 -20.08
N THR A 210 -9.32 -11.65 -20.43
CA THR A 210 -8.95 -12.36 -21.66
C THR A 210 -9.43 -13.81 -21.61
N GLN A 211 -9.30 -14.47 -20.45
CA GLN A 211 -9.81 -15.82 -20.25
C GLN A 211 -11.34 -15.86 -20.37
N ARG A 212 -12.07 -14.93 -19.73
CA ARG A 212 -13.53 -14.82 -19.87
C ARG A 212 -13.96 -14.55 -21.31
N GLN A 213 -13.25 -13.69 -22.03
CA GLN A 213 -13.51 -13.47 -23.46
C GLN A 213 -13.22 -14.71 -24.30
N GLY A 214 -12.17 -15.46 -23.98
CA GLY A 214 -11.85 -16.73 -24.63
C GLY A 214 -12.91 -17.80 -24.38
N GLU A 215 -13.40 -17.92 -23.14
CA GLU A 215 -14.52 -18.79 -22.77
C GLU A 215 -15.83 -18.36 -23.46
N GLY A 216 -16.14 -17.05 -23.46
CA GLY A 216 -17.30 -16.51 -24.17
C GLY A 216 -17.25 -16.76 -25.68
N LYS A 217 -16.09 -16.58 -26.32
CA LYS A 217 -15.90 -16.91 -27.74
C LYS A 217 -16.01 -18.40 -28.01
N LYS A 218 -15.49 -19.26 -27.14
CA LYS A 218 -15.64 -20.72 -27.26
C LYS A 218 -17.11 -21.12 -27.18
N GLU A 219 -17.84 -20.55 -26.24
CA GLU A 219 -19.27 -20.77 -26.07
C GLU A 219 -20.05 -20.26 -27.30
N GLU A 220 -19.74 -19.06 -27.79
CA GLU A 220 -20.35 -18.50 -29.00
C GLU A 220 -20.09 -19.38 -30.24
N VAL A 221 -18.86 -19.87 -30.41
CA VAL A 221 -18.50 -20.80 -31.49
C VAL A 221 -19.24 -22.13 -31.32
N ARG A 222 -19.37 -22.66 -30.09
CA ARG A 222 -20.14 -23.89 -29.84
C ARG A 222 -21.60 -23.71 -30.24
N VAL A 223 -22.25 -22.66 -29.77
CA VAL A 223 -23.64 -22.35 -30.10
C VAL A 223 -23.82 -22.15 -31.60
N LYS A 224 -22.94 -21.37 -32.27
CA LYS A 224 -22.98 -21.21 -33.74
C LYS A 224 -22.81 -22.53 -34.48
N THR A 225 -21.93 -23.41 -33.99
CA THR A 225 -21.72 -24.73 -34.59
C THR A 225 -22.93 -25.62 -34.41
N GLU A 226 -23.55 -25.63 -33.23
CA GLU A 226 -24.80 -26.35 -32.97
C GLU A 226 -25.95 -25.84 -33.84
N VAL A 227 -26.10 -24.52 -33.99
CA VAL A 227 -27.09 -23.91 -34.89
C VAL A 227 -26.85 -24.32 -36.33
N HIS A 228 -25.60 -24.26 -36.83
CA HIS A 228 -25.29 -24.70 -38.19
C HIS A 228 -25.52 -26.20 -38.41
N ILE A 229 -25.22 -27.04 -37.43
CA ILE A 229 -25.53 -28.48 -37.50
C ILE A 229 -27.05 -28.68 -37.59
N PHE A 230 -27.82 -27.95 -36.78
CA PHE A 230 -29.27 -28.02 -36.78
C PHE A 230 -29.87 -27.51 -38.10
N GLU A 231 -29.37 -26.40 -38.65
CA GLU A 231 -29.76 -25.87 -39.96
C GLU A 231 -29.45 -26.88 -41.07
N ASN A 232 -28.23 -27.43 -41.09
CA ASN A 232 -27.84 -28.46 -42.07
C ASN A 232 -28.71 -29.72 -41.96
N GLN A 233 -29.06 -30.16 -40.74
CA GLN A 233 -29.97 -31.29 -40.53
C GLN A 233 -31.37 -30.98 -41.08
N ARG A 234 -31.90 -29.78 -40.77
CA ARG A 234 -33.18 -29.30 -41.30
C ARG A 234 -33.17 -29.22 -42.83
N GLU A 235 -32.10 -28.70 -43.42
CA GLU A 235 -31.96 -28.64 -44.88
C GLU A 235 -31.88 -30.04 -45.49
N ALA A 236 -31.13 -30.96 -44.88
CA ALA A 236 -31.08 -32.36 -45.31
C ALA A 236 -32.46 -33.04 -45.24
N GLU A 237 -33.21 -32.85 -44.14
CA GLU A 237 -34.59 -33.35 -44.01
C GLU A 237 -35.53 -32.77 -45.07
N VAL A 238 -35.41 -31.47 -45.36
CA VAL A 238 -36.20 -30.79 -46.41
C VAL A 238 -35.84 -31.33 -47.78
N VAL A 239 -34.55 -31.55 -48.06
CA VAL A 239 -34.08 -32.14 -49.31
C VAL A 239 -34.59 -33.58 -49.44
N GLU A 240 -34.47 -34.40 -48.39
CA GLU A 240 -35.02 -35.76 -48.37
C GLU A 240 -36.52 -35.78 -48.65
N ALA A 241 -37.30 -34.96 -47.94
CA ALA A 241 -38.74 -34.83 -48.16
C ALA A 241 -39.07 -34.37 -49.60
N ASN A 242 -38.30 -33.43 -50.16
CA ASN A 242 -38.46 -32.99 -51.54
C ASN A 242 -38.08 -34.07 -52.56
N THR A 243 -37.03 -34.86 -52.30
CA THR A 243 -36.65 -35.98 -53.17
C THR A 243 -37.69 -37.11 -53.12
N GLU A 244 -38.29 -37.39 -51.96
CA GLU A 244 -39.41 -38.33 -51.84
C GLU A 244 -40.64 -37.84 -52.59
N LEU A 245 -40.98 -36.55 -52.44
CA LEU A 245 -42.06 -35.92 -53.20
C LEU A 245 -41.80 -35.99 -54.71
N ALA A 246 -40.57 -35.75 -55.15
CA ALA A 246 -40.17 -35.85 -56.55
C ALA A 246 -40.25 -37.29 -57.07
N LYS A 247 -39.79 -38.28 -56.31
CA LYS A 247 -39.94 -39.71 -56.63
C LYS A 247 -41.40 -40.10 -56.76
N LYS A 248 -42.25 -39.69 -55.81
CA LYS A 248 -43.70 -39.92 -55.89
C LYS A 248 -44.29 -39.24 -57.13
N LYS A 249 -43.98 -37.97 -57.40
CA LYS A 249 -44.44 -37.28 -58.62
C LYS A 249 -43.99 -37.99 -59.90
N ALA A 250 -42.75 -38.47 -59.96
CA ALA A 250 -42.22 -39.21 -61.11
C ALA A 250 -42.95 -40.54 -61.32
N LEU A 251 -43.21 -41.30 -60.25
CA LEU A 251 -44.01 -42.52 -60.30
C LEU A 251 -45.42 -42.25 -60.84
N TRP A 252 -46.08 -41.21 -60.33
CA TRP A 252 -47.43 -40.83 -60.80
C TRP A 252 -47.42 -40.39 -62.27
N SER A 253 -46.40 -39.63 -62.69
CA SER A 253 -46.23 -39.24 -64.10
C SER A 253 -45.97 -40.43 -65.01
N GLN A 254 -45.16 -41.40 -64.57
CA GLN A 254 -44.90 -42.63 -65.31
C GLN A 254 -46.18 -43.46 -65.43
N SER A 255 -46.94 -43.64 -64.36
CA SER A 255 -48.24 -44.31 -64.39
C SER A 255 -49.25 -43.60 -65.30
N ALA A 256 -49.30 -42.26 -65.27
CA ALA A 256 -50.16 -41.48 -66.16
C ALA A 256 -49.78 -41.66 -67.64
N LYS A 257 -48.48 -41.61 -67.98
CA LYS A 257 -47.99 -41.88 -69.34
C LYS A 257 -48.27 -43.31 -69.78
N LEU A 258 -48.16 -44.28 -68.87
CA LEU A 258 -48.48 -45.68 -69.18
C LEU A 258 -49.96 -45.85 -69.51
N ALA A 259 -50.84 -45.20 -68.74
CA ALA A 259 -52.28 -45.18 -68.99
C ALA A 259 -52.63 -44.49 -70.32
N GLU A 260 -51.96 -43.39 -70.69
CA GLU A 260 -52.12 -42.74 -72.00
C GLU A 260 -51.69 -43.64 -73.16
N VAL A 261 -50.55 -44.34 -73.02
CA VAL A 261 -50.05 -45.26 -74.05
C VAL A 261 -50.97 -46.49 -74.18
N GLU A 262 -51.48 -47.03 -73.06
CA GLU A 262 -52.46 -48.10 -73.09
C GLU A 262 -53.77 -47.64 -73.75
N ALA A 263 -54.28 -46.45 -73.41
CA ALA A 263 -55.44 -45.88 -74.05
C ALA A 263 -55.23 -45.72 -75.57
N ALA A 264 -54.11 -45.13 -76.01
CA ALA A 264 -53.77 -45.00 -77.42
C ALA A 264 -53.66 -46.36 -78.13
N LYS A 265 -53.08 -47.37 -77.47
CA LYS A 265 -52.99 -48.73 -78.00
C LYS A 265 -54.37 -49.37 -78.15
N THR A 266 -55.29 -49.17 -77.18
CA THR A 266 -56.66 -49.67 -77.30
C THR A 266 -57.44 -49.02 -78.44
N VAL A 267 -57.26 -47.70 -78.65
CA VAL A 267 -57.86 -46.99 -79.79
C VAL A 267 -57.32 -47.53 -81.11
N ALA A 268 -56.00 -47.71 -81.24
CA ALA A 268 -55.37 -48.24 -82.44
C ALA A 268 -55.82 -49.67 -82.78
N ILE A 269 -56.00 -50.54 -81.76
CA ILE A 269 -56.55 -51.88 -81.96
C ILE A 269 -58.00 -51.80 -82.46
N ARG A 270 -58.82 -50.94 -81.86
CA ARG A 270 -60.22 -50.73 -82.26
C ARG A 270 -60.33 -50.28 -83.72
N GLU A 271 -59.45 -49.37 -84.13
CA GLU A 271 -59.41 -48.82 -85.49
C GLU A 271 -58.95 -49.85 -86.52
N ALA A 272 -57.99 -50.70 -86.17
CA ALA A 272 -57.56 -51.82 -87.00
C ALA A 272 -58.65 -52.90 -87.16
N GLU A 273 -59.48 -53.15 -86.13
CA GLU A 273 -60.65 -54.03 -86.23
C GLU A 273 -61.73 -53.47 -87.15
N LEU A 274 -62.03 -52.17 -87.02
CA LEU A 274 -62.98 -51.45 -87.89
C LEU A 274 -62.56 -51.49 -89.37
N GLN A 275 -61.27 -51.28 -89.67
CA GLN A 275 -60.76 -51.39 -91.04
C GLN A 275 -60.96 -52.80 -91.63
N ARG A 276 -60.73 -53.86 -90.84
CA ARG A 276 -60.98 -55.24 -91.28
C ARG A 276 -62.46 -55.51 -91.57
N GLU A 277 -63.39 -54.91 -90.84
CA GLU A 277 -64.82 -55.03 -91.12
C GLU A 277 -65.23 -54.32 -92.43
N VAL A 278 -64.68 -53.12 -92.66
CA VAL A 278 -64.94 -52.36 -93.89
C VAL A 278 -64.44 -53.12 -95.12
N GLU A 279 -63.25 -53.73 -95.05
CA GLU A 279 -62.71 -54.54 -96.14
C GLU A 279 -63.57 -55.78 -96.44
N LYS A 280 -64.09 -56.46 -95.41
CA LYS A 280 -65.01 -57.60 -95.59
C LYS A 280 -66.32 -57.19 -96.27
N LYS A 281 -66.91 -56.06 -95.87
CA LYS A 281 -68.13 -55.55 -96.52
C LYS A 281 -67.89 -55.19 -97.98
N ASN A 282 -66.76 -54.55 -98.30
CA ASN A 282 -66.41 -54.19 -99.67
C ASN A 282 -66.19 -55.42 -100.58
N ALA A 283 -65.66 -56.52 -100.04
CA ALA A 283 -65.50 -57.78 -100.76
C ALA A 283 -66.84 -58.42 -101.13
N LEU A 284 -67.84 -58.39 -100.23
CA LEU A 284 -69.20 -58.87 -100.48
C LEU A 284 -69.90 -58.09 -101.60
N THR A 285 -69.76 -56.76 -101.62
CA THR A 285 -70.39 -55.94 -102.68
C THR A 285 -69.80 -56.23 -104.07
N ARG A 286 -68.54 -56.66 -104.16
CA ARG A 286 -67.90 -57.02 -105.44
C ARG A 286 -68.41 -58.35 -106.01
N THR A 287 -68.75 -59.33 -105.16
CA THR A 287 -69.25 -60.63 -105.63
C THR A 287 -70.69 -60.55 -106.15
N GLU A 288 -71.53 -59.69 -105.56
CA GLU A 288 -72.89 -59.44 -106.07
C GLU A 288 -72.88 -58.75 -107.44
N LYS A 289 -71.98 -57.79 -107.66
CA LYS A 289 -71.83 -57.10 -108.96
C LYS A 289 -71.40 -58.05 -110.09
N LEU A 290 -70.62 -59.10 -109.79
CA LEU A 290 -70.20 -60.10 -110.78
C LEU A 290 -71.32 -61.08 -111.15
N LYS A 291 -72.24 -61.40 -110.23
CA LYS A 291 -73.43 -62.21 -110.56
C LYS A 291 -74.41 -61.47 -111.48
N ALA A 292 -74.59 -60.16 -111.29
CA ALA A 292 -75.48 -59.34 -112.13
C ALA A 292 -75.00 -59.21 -113.59
N LYS A 293 -73.67 -59.21 -113.84
CA LYS A 293 -73.10 -59.05 -115.19
C LYS A 293 -73.28 -60.28 -116.09
N ASN A 294 -73.35 -61.49 -115.54
CA ASN A 294 -73.49 -62.71 -116.34
C ASN A 294 -74.94 -63.02 -116.73
N LEU A 295 -75.93 -62.56 -115.94
CA LEU A 295 -77.36 -62.68 -116.28
C LEU A 295 -77.81 -61.71 -117.38
N SER A 296 -77.10 -60.58 -117.56
CA SER A 296 -77.40 -59.57 -118.58
C SER A 296 -76.95 -59.95 -120.00
N LYS A 297 -75.90 -60.79 -120.16
CA LYS A 297 -75.37 -61.14 -121.50
C LYS A 297 -76.13 -62.26 -122.21
N ALA A 298 -76.88 -63.09 -121.50
CA ALA A 298 -77.64 -64.19 -122.11
C ALA A 298 -79.02 -63.77 -122.67
N SER A 299 -79.53 -62.58 -122.32
CA SER A 299 -80.87 -62.11 -122.71
C SER A 299 -80.88 -61.11 -123.88
N VAL A 300 -79.71 -60.60 -124.32
CA VAL A 300 -79.62 -59.53 -125.35
C VAL A 300 -79.42 -60.08 -126.77
N GLU A 301 -79.09 -61.36 -126.93
CA GLU A 301 -78.83 -61.95 -128.25
C GLU A 301 -80.07 -62.58 -128.91
N TYR A 302 -81.22 -62.63 -128.19
CA TYR A 302 -82.48 -63.20 -128.68
C TYR A 302 -83.48 -62.16 -129.25
N ASP A 303 -83.23 -60.85 -129.09
CA ASP A 303 -84.09 -59.75 -129.60
C ASP A 303 -83.56 -59.06 -130.86
N ILE A 304 -83.12 -59.88 -131.82
CA ILE A 304 -83.59 -59.85 -133.21
C ILE A 304 -84.36 -58.58 -133.68
N LYS A 305 -83.82 -58.01 -134.75
CA LYS A 305 -84.55 -57.71 -136.01
C LYS A 305 -85.80 -56.81 -136.01
N ARG A 306 -85.91 -55.71 -135.28
CA ARG A 306 -86.94 -54.70 -135.63
C ARG A 306 -86.51 -53.24 -135.47
N GLY A 307 -86.53 -52.51 -136.60
CA GLY A 307 -86.62 -51.04 -136.72
C GLY A 307 -85.28 -50.31 -136.61
N ARG A 308 -84.61 -49.88 -137.69
CA ARG A 308 -84.91 -48.72 -138.58
C ARG A 308 -85.37 -47.43 -137.86
N GLY A 309 -84.58 -46.38 -138.05
CA GLY A 309 -85.09 -45.07 -138.48
C GLY A 309 -84.95 -43.89 -137.51
N LEU A 310 -84.13 -42.92 -137.94
CA LEU A 310 -84.42 -41.47 -137.98
C LEU A 310 -84.49 -40.64 -136.67
N ASP A 311 -83.60 -39.64 -136.66
CA ASP A 311 -83.82 -38.19 -136.48
C ASP A 311 -84.20 -37.53 -135.13
N PHE A 312 -83.47 -36.41 -134.95
CA PHE A 312 -83.85 -35.09 -134.41
C PHE A 312 -84.02 -34.85 -132.89
N LYS A 313 -83.06 -34.05 -132.39
CA LYS A 313 -83.20 -32.75 -131.69
C LYS A 313 -84.01 -32.62 -130.38
N THR A 314 -83.31 -31.92 -129.48
CA THR A 314 -83.70 -30.73 -128.69
C THR A 314 -84.31 -30.83 -127.28
N TYR A 315 -83.73 -29.99 -126.41
CA TYR A 315 -84.32 -29.21 -125.29
C TYR A 315 -84.95 -30.03 -124.14
N ASP A 316 -84.90 -29.66 -122.86
CA ASP A 316 -84.37 -28.50 -122.14
C ASP A 316 -84.45 -28.84 -120.63
N ALA A 317 -83.95 -27.90 -119.82
CA ALA A 317 -84.57 -27.53 -118.54
C ALA A 317 -84.34 -28.44 -117.29
N ILE A 318 -83.55 -27.99 -116.28
CA ILE A 318 -83.93 -27.05 -115.17
C ILE A 318 -84.47 -27.89 -113.96
N ILE A 319 -84.16 -27.70 -112.66
CA ILE A 319 -83.58 -26.62 -111.85
C ILE A 319 -83.42 -27.13 -110.38
N TYR A 320 -82.33 -26.69 -109.71
CA TYR A 320 -82.17 -26.16 -108.32
C TYR A 320 -82.44 -27.04 -107.09
N VAL A 321 -81.49 -27.21 -106.14
CA VAL A 321 -80.77 -26.28 -105.21
C VAL A 321 -81.50 -26.10 -103.87
N ASN A 322 -80.81 -26.46 -102.78
CA ASN A 322 -80.52 -25.68 -101.55
C ASN A 322 -79.90 -26.65 -100.52
N ASP A 323 -78.64 -26.51 -100.10
CA ASP A 323 -78.08 -25.54 -99.13
C ASP A 323 -78.74 -25.55 -97.73
N TYR A 324 -77.96 -25.91 -96.69
CA TYR A 324 -77.47 -25.00 -95.63
C TYR A 324 -76.77 -25.79 -94.48
N ILE A 325 -75.50 -25.43 -94.22
CA ILE A 325 -74.89 -25.02 -92.92
C ILE A 325 -75.21 -25.88 -91.67
N MET A 326 -74.24 -26.42 -90.89
CA MET A 326 -73.06 -25.79 -90.26
C MET A 326 -71.95 -26.81 -90.04
#